data_AF-D4CKC5-F1
#
_entry.id   AF-D4CKC5-F1
#
_cell.length_a   1.000
_cell.length_b   1.000
_cell.length_c   1.000
_cell.angle_alpha   90.00
_cell.angle_beta   90.00
_cell.angle_gamma   90.00
#
_symmetry.space_group_name_H-M   'P 1'
#
loop_
_entity.id
_entity.type
_entity.pdbx_description
1 polymer ?
#
loop_
_entity_poly.entity_id
_entity_poly.type
_entity_poly.pdbx_seq_one_letter_code
_entity_poly.pdbx_strand_id
1 'polypeptide(L)'
;MKKPCLEFILACACCAELAKYTEELAKDYPEVETKVYTAGKDTDYIEKYGALTKSLLVVNEEKAYRRLSRAVVKEAFEEALRRGEE
;
A
#
# COMPACT_ATOMS: atom_id res chain seq x y z
N MET A 1 1.23 16.18 13.28
CA MET A 1 0.35 15.41 12.38
C MET A 1 1.24 14.61 11.44
N LYS A 2 1.42 13.32 11.70
CA LYS A 2 2.04 12.42 10.73
C LYS A 2 0.95 12.08 9.72
N LYS A 3 1.16 12.41 8.45
CA LYS A 3 0.24 11.97 7.40
C LYS A 3 0.30 10.44 7.36
N PRO A 4 -0.84 9.74 7.31
CA PRO A 4 -0.83 8.31 7.17
C PRO A 4 -0.16 7.89 5.86
N CYS A 5 0.74 6.91 5.92
CA CYS A 5 1.45 6.39 4.75
C CYS A 5 0.90 5.02 4.36
N LEU A 6 0.73 4.79 3.07
CA LEU A 6 0.24 3.54 2.51
C LEU A 6 1.17 3.09 1.38
N GLU A 7 1.86 1.97 1.59
CA GLU A 7 2.85 1.43 0.66
C GLU A 7 2.31 0.13 0.04
N PHE A 8 2.08 0.14 -1.27
CA PHE A 8 1.65 -1.03 -2.03
C PHE A 8 2.83 -1.62 -2.79
N ILE A 9 3.21 -2.85 -2.48
CA ILE A 9 4.29 -3.58 -3.13
C ILE A 9 3.67 -4.61 -4.07
N LEU A 10 3.79 -4.39 -5.37
CA LEU A 10 3.31 -5.28 -6.43
C LEU A 10 4.39 -6.30 -6.77
N ALA A 11 4.31 -7.51 -6.22
CA ALA A 11 5.21 -8.62 -6.56
C ALA A 11 4.57 -9.70 -7.45
N CYS A 12 3.24 -9.67 -7.61
CA CYS A 12 2.50 -10.59 -8.47
C CYS A 12 1.76 -9.84 -9.58
N ALA A 13 1.94 -10.25 -10.82
CA ALA A 13 1.26 -9.65 -11.98
C ALA A 13 -0.27 -9.65 -11.87
N CYS A 14 -0.85 -10.62 -11.15
CA CYS A 14 -2.29 -10.71 -10.92
C CYS A 14 -2.86 -9.54 -10.11
N CYS A 15 -2.02 -8.83 -9.36
CA CYS A 15 -2.42 -7.68 -8.55
C CYS A 15 -2.19 -6.33 -9.26
N ALA A 16 -1.81 -6.31 -10.55
CA ALA A 16 -1.54 -5.07 -11.27
C ALA A 16 -2.77 -4.15 -11.34
N GLU A 17 -3.98 -4.74 -11.38
CA GLU A 17 -5.22 -3.97 -11.31
C GLU A 17 -5.40 -3.28 -9.95
N LEU A 18 -5.03 -3.94 -8.85
CA LEU A 18 -5.11 -3.38 -7.50
C LEU A 18 -4.13 -2.24 -7.31
N ALA A 19 -2.94 -2.33 -7.91
CA ALA A 19 -1.98 -1.23 -7.92
C ALA A 19 -2.57 0.04 -8.55
N LYS A 20 -3.19 -0.10 -9.75
CA LYS A 20 -3.90 1.02 -10.40
C LYS A 20 -5.05 1.55 -9.55
N TYR A 21 -5.86 0.66 -8.99
CA TYR A 21 -6.96 1.04 -8.11
C TYR A 21 -6.48 1.82 -6.88
N THR A 22 -5.33 1.44 -6.30
CA THR A 22 -4.70 2.13 -5.17
C THR A 22 -4.26 3.54 -5.56
N GLU A 23 -3.65 3.72 -6.74
CA GLU A 23 -3.27 5.04 -7.25
C GLU A 23 -4.50 5.94 -7.53
N GLU A 24 -5.60 5.38 -8.03
CA GLU A 24 -6.84 6.12 -8.23
C GLU A 24 -7.43 6.56 -6.89
N LEU A 25 -7.48 5.65 -5.91
CA LEU A 25 -8.00 5.96 -4.57
C LEU A 25 -7.14 7.04 -3.89
N ALA A 26 -5.81 7.00 -4.06
CA ALA A 26 -4.90 7.99 -3.50
C ALA A 26 -5.19 9.43 -3.98
N LYS A 27 -5.81 9.61 -5.15
CA LYS A 27 -6.22 10.93 -5.64
C LYS A 27 -7.43 11.48 -4.88
N ASP A 28 -8.31 10.60 -4.42
CA ASP A 28 -9.49 10.96 -3.63
C ASP A 28 -9.12 11.27 -2.18
N TYR A 29 -8.03 10.66 -1.68
CA TYR A 29 -7.50 10.82 -0.33
C TYR A 29 -6.12 11.50 -0.31
N PRO A 30 -6.02 12.82 -0.57
CA PRO A 30 -4.75 13.55 -0.62
C PRO A 30 -4.04 13.67 0.75
N GLU A 31 -4.74 13.32 1.83
CA GLU A 31 -4.21 13.25 3.18
C GLU A 31 -3.38 11.97 3.44
N VAL A 32 -3.57 10.92 2.64
CA VAL A 32 -2.84 9.65 2.74
C VAL A 32 -1.68 9.65 1.74
N GLU A 33 -0.45 9.54 2.22
CA GLU A 33 0.72 9.41 1.37
C GLU A 33 0.79 7.98 0.81
N THR A 34 0.42 7.83 -0.46
CA THR A 34 0.42 6.51 -1.13
C THR A 34 1.68 6.32 -1.97
N LYS A 35 2.35 5.17 -1.82
CA LYS A 35 3.51 4.76 -2.61
C LYS A 35 3.24 3.39 -3.22
N VAL A 36 3.40 3.27 -4.53
CA VAL A 36 3.23 1.99 -5.23
C VAL A 36 4.59 1.55 -5.77
N TYR A 37 5.10 0.45 -5.25
CA TYR A 37 6.35 -0.17 -5.65
C TYR A 37 6.06 -1.36 -6.54
N THR A 38 6.80 -1.51 -7.64
CA THR A 38 6.70 -2.67 -8.52
C THR A 38 7.94 -3.55 -8.38
N ALA A 39 7.77 -4.80 -7.95
CA ALA A 39 8.87 -5.75 -7.83
C ALA A 39 9.55 -5.96 -9.19
N GLY A 40 10.87 -5.87 -9.19
CA GLY A 40 11.69 -5.96 -10.42
C GLY A 40 11.92 -4.61 -11.11
N LYS A 41 11.17 -3.57 -10.75
CA LYS A 41 11.43 -2.18 -11.17
C LYS A 41 11.95 -1.34 -10.01
N ASP A 42 11.26 -1.43 -8.88
CA ASP A 42 11.61 -0.74 -7.64
C ASP A 42 12.24 -1.76 -6.68
N THR A 43 13.32 -1.37 -6.03
CA THR A 43 14.04 -2.21 -5.05
C THR A 43 14.10 -1.58 -3.67
N ASP A 44 13.60 -0.35 -3.52
CA ASP A 44 13.60 0.42 -2.27
C ASP A 44 12.88 -0.32 -1.13
N TYR A 45 11.77 -0.99 -1.44
CA TYR A 45 11.02 -1.77 -0.47
C TYR A 45 11.77 -3.03 0.03
N ILE A 46 12.79 -3.51 -0.70
CA ILE A 46 13.52 -4.74 -0.35
C ILE A 46 14.38 -4.51 0.89
N GLU A 47 14.95 -3.31 1.06
CA GLU A 47 15.74 -2.98 2.25
C GLU A 47 14.86 -2.95 3.52
N LYS A 48 13.61 -2.48 3.40
CA LYS A 48 12.65 -2.42 4.50
C LYS A 48 11.97 -3.77 4.82
N TYR A 49 11.46 -4.43 3.79
CA TYR A 49 10.53 -5.57 3.92
C TYR A 49 11.11 -6.91 3.44
N GLY A 50 12.30 -6.88 2.82
CA GLY A 50 12.95 -8.06 2.24
C GLY A 50 12.40 -8.47 0.88
N ALA A 51 12.91 -9.61 0.39
CA ALA A 51 12.47 -10.19 -0.88
C ALA A 51 11.06 -10.78 -0.74
N LEU A 52 10.07 -10.06 -1.24
CA LEU A 52 8.67 -10.49 -1.23
C LEU A 52 8.33 -11.23 -2.53
N THR A 53 7.77 -12.43 -2.41
CA THR A 53 7.29 -13.24 -3.54
C THR A 53 5.83 -12.98 -3.89
N LYS A 54 5.09 -12.32 -2.99
CA LYS A 54 3.68 -11.96 -3.14
C LYS A 54 3.49 -10.49 -2.88
N SER A 55 2.49 -9.91 -3.55
CA SER A 55 2.15 -8.52 -3.34
C SER A 55 1.75 -8.27 -1.88
N LEU A 56 2.16 -7.12 -1.35
CA LEU A 56 1.97 -6.73 0.04
C LEU A 56 1.47 -5.30 0.08
N LEU A 57 0.52 -5.01 0.97
CA LEU A 57 0.08 -3.64 1.23
C LEU A 57 0.41 -3.31 2.67
N VAL A 58 1.15 -2.24 2.91
CA VAL A 58 1.61 -1.82 4.23
C VAL A 58 1.00 -0.48 4.57
N VAL A 59 0.49 -0.36 5.79
CA VAL A 59 -0.13 0.84 6.35
C VAL A 59 0.73 1.30 7.52
N ASN A 60 1.21 2.55 7.43
CA ASN A 60 2.04 3.22 8.43
C ASN A 60 3.28 2.43 8.87
N GLU A 61 3.87 1.60 7.99
CA GLU A 61 4.99 0.69 8.30
C GLU A 61 4.72 -0.28 9.47
N GLU A 62 3.49 -0.32 9.98
CA GLU A 62 3.11 -1.07 11.17
C GLU A 62 2.25 -2.28 10.82
N LYS A 63 1.32 -2.12 9.87
CA LYS A 63 0.36 -3.17 9.51
C LYS A 63 0.49 -3.58 8.06
N ALA A 64 0.71 -4.87 7.83
CA ALA A 64 0.91 -5.43 6.51
C ALA A 64 -0.20 -6.43 6.12
N TYR A 65 -0.88 -6.13 5.03
CA TYR A 65 -1.90 -6.95 4.40
C TYR A 65 -1.28 -7.81 3.29
N ARG A 66 -1.34 -9.12 3.46
CA ARG A 66 -0.88 -10.10 2.45
C ARG A 66 -1.98 -10.53 1.48
N ARG A 67 -3.24 -10.34 1.85
CA ARG A 67 -4.39 -10.75 1.05
C ARG A 67 -5.03 -9.52 0.45
N LEU A 68 -4.66 -9.22 -0.79
CA LEU A 68 -5.08 -7.99 -1.46
C LEU A 68 -6.37 -8.22 -2.23
N SER A 69 -7.28 -7.29 -2.11
CA SER A 69 -8.56 -7.22 -2.82
C SER A 69 -9.03 -5.76 -2.80
N ARG A 70 -9.94 -5.37 -3.70
CA ARG A 70 -10.44 -3.99 -3.75
C ARG A 70 -11.01 -3.53 -2.39
N ALA A 71 -11.72 -4.42 -1.69
CA ALA A 71 -12.22 -4.17 -0.33
C ALA A 71 -11.08 -3.89 0.65
N VAL A 72 -10.07 -4.75 0.70
CA VAL A 72 -8.92 -4.61 1.61
C VAL A 72 -8.11 -3.34 1.34
N VAL A 73 -7.94 -2.95 0.07
CA VAL A 73 -7.27 -1.69 -0.27
C VAL A 73 -8.06 -0.53 0.32
N LYS A 74 -9.37 -0.48 0.12
CA LYS A 74 -10.22 0.58 0.67
C LYS A 74 -10.19 0.61 2.20
N GLU A 75 -10.33 -0.54 2.84
CA GLU A 75 -10.23 -0.68 4.30
C GLU A 75 -8.86 -0.22 4.82
N ALA A 76 -7.78 -0.48 4.09
CA ALA A 76 -6.44 -0.04 4.46
C ALA A 76 -6.32 1.49 4.42
N PHE A 77 -6.93 2.17 3.45
CA PHE A 77 -7.00 3.63 3.43
C PHE A 77 -7.81 4.16 4.62
N GLU A 78 -9.01 3.65 4.85
CA GLU A 78 -9.86 4.05 5.98
C GLU A 78 -9.17 3.81 7.33
N GLU A 79 -8.45 2.69 7.47
CA GLU A 79 -7.69 2.39 8.67
C GLU A 79 -6.46 3.31 8.82
N ALA A 80 -5.80 3.66 7.73
CA ALA A 80 -4.69 4.60 7.73
C ALA A 80 -5.16 5.98 8.23
N LEU A 81 -6.29 6.46 7.71
CA LEU A 81 -6.94 7.69 8.14
C LEU A 81 -7.29 7.66 9.63
N ARG A 82 -7.98 6.59 10.06
CA ARG A 82 -8.44 6.45 11.44
C ARG A 82 -7.29 6.42 12.45
N ARG A 83 -6.14 5.83 12.08
CA ARG A 83 -4.93 5.79 12.90
C ARG A 83 -4.11 7.07 12.87
N GLY A 84 -4.33 7.95 11.89
CA GLY A 84 -3.66 9.25 11.80
C GLY A 84 -4.18 10.29 12.80
N GLU A 85 -5.34 10.03 13.43
CA GLU A 85 -5.98 10.94 14.39
C GLU A 85 -5.68 10.64 15.89
N GLU A 86 -4.92 9.59 16.23
CA GLU A 86 -4.51 9.28 17.62
C GLU A 86 -3.23 10.00 18.09
#